data_AF-A0A8H3VZW5-F1
#
_entry.id   AF-A0A8H3VZW5-F1
#
_cell.length_a   1.000
_cell.length_b   1.000
_cell.length_c   1.000
_cell.angle_alpha   90.00
_cell.angle_beta   90.00
_cell.angle_gamma   90.00
#
_symmetry.space_group_name_H-M   'P 1'
#
loop_
_entity.id
_entity.type
_entity.pdbx_description
1 polymer ?
#
loop_
_entity_poly.entity_id
_entity_poly.type
_entity_poly.pdbx_seq_one_letter_code
_entity_poly.pdbx_strand_id
1 'polypeptide(L)' 'MRFFTFAVLTGIITAASAANEQAPGFCNIGNKPFCTSSPAPRRRDAKAATFNAAANSANEAACKGKKNNDSCTQTFTCP' A
#
# COMPACT_ATOMS: atom_id res chain seq x y z
N MET A 1 -14.14 30.47 25.60
CA MET A 1 -15.20 29.90 24.73
C MET A 1 -14.87 30.33 23.31
N ARG A 2 -14.73 29.54 22.25
CA ARG A 2 -14.80 28.11 21.94
C ARG A 2 -14.04 28.01 20.59
N PHE A 3 -13.06 27.12 20.48
CA PHE A 3 -12.38 26.85 19.22
C PHE A 3 -13.34 26.07 18.33
N PHE A 4 -13.71 26.62 17.17
CA PHE A 4 -14.48 25.90 16.17
C PHE A 4 -13.51 25.09 15.31
N THR A 5 -13.22 23.88 15.77
CA THR A 5 -12.55 22.84 14.99
C THR A 5 -13.52 22.35 13.93
N PHE A 6 -13.39 22.86 12.70
CA PHE A 6 -14.07 22.29 11.54
C PHE A 6 -13.31 21.04 11.10
N ALA A 7 -13.58 19.92 11.77
CA ALA A 7 -13.20 18.59 11.29
C ALA A 7 -14.14 18.20 10.13
N VAL A 8 -13.83 18.70 8.93
CA VAL A 8 -14.56 18.36 7.71
C VAL A 8 -14.03 17.05 7.17
N LEU A 9 -14.81 16.00 7.41
CA LEU A 9 -15.06 14.88 6.51
C LEU A 9 -13.81 14.16 5.95
N THR A 10 -13.17 13.33 6.78
CA THR A 10 -12.42 12.19 6.24
C THR A 10 -13.43 11.22 5.63
N GLY A 11 -13.58 11.31 4.30
CA GLY A 11 -14.42 10.42 3.51
C GLY A 11 -14.14 8.98 3.87
N ILE A 12 -15.18 8.31 4.38
CA ILE A 12 -15.16 6.87 4.57
C ILE A 12 -15.24 6.29 3.17
N ILE A 13 -14.08 6.07 2.55
CA ILE A 13 -14.00 5.22 1.37
C ILE A 13 -14.20 3.82 1.91
N THR A 14 -15.46 3.34 1.90
CA THR A 14 -15.78 1.92 1.97
C THR A 14 -15.17 1.27 0.73
N ALA A 15 -13.88 0.96 0.82
CA ALA A 15 -13.20 0.11 -0.13
C ALA A 15 -13.81 -1.29 0.02
N ALA A 16 -14.54 -1.71 -1.01
CA ALA A 16 -15.01 -3.07 -1.16
C ALA A 16 -13.86 -4.04 -0.81
N SER A 17 -14.13 -4.93 0.13
CA SER A 17 -13.18 -5.85 0.76
C SER A 17 -12.70 -6.90 -0.24
N ALA A 18 -11.88 -6.49 -1.20
CA ALA A 18 -10.80 -7.36 -1.64
C ALA A 18 -9.81 -7.37 -0.48
N ALA A 19 -9.61 -8.51 0.17
CA ALA A 19 -8.74 -8.60 1.33
C ALA A 19 -7.33 -8.18 0.88
N ASN A 20 -6.95 -6.96 1.25
CA ASN A 20 -5.61 -6.47 0.97
C ASN A 20 -4.69 -7.10 2.03
N GLU A 21 -3.82 -7.98 1.58
CA GLU A 21 -2.75 -8.56 2.38
C GLU A 21 -1.51 -7.66 2.33
N GLN A 22 -0.67 -7.81 3.34
CA GLN A 22 0.55 -7.03 3.51
C GLN A 22 1.75 -7.96 3.62
N ALA A 23 2.82 -7.63 2.92
CA ALA A 23 4.10 -8.33 3.00
C ALA A 23 5.24 -7.34 3.29
N PRO A 24 6.26 -7.74 4.06
CA PRO A 24 7.47 -6.94 4.18
C PRO A 24 8.17 -6.88 2.80
N GLY A 25 8.64 -5.69 2.46
CA GLY A 25 9.35 -5.43 1.22
C GLY A 25 10.37 -4.32 1.39
N PHE A 26 10.92 -3.90 0.26
CA PHE A 26 11.89 -2.84 0.16
C PHE A 26 11.47 -1.85 -0.91
N CYS A 27 11.79 -0.58 -0.68
CA CYS A 27 11.49 0.48 -1.60
C CYS A 27 12.43 0.45 -2.79
N ASN A 28 11.87 0.26 -3.98
CA ASN A 28 12.58 0.49 -5.22
C ASN A 28 12.32 1.93 -5.67
N ILE A 29 13.30 2.81 -5.46
CA ILE A 29 13.24 4.21 -5.89
C ILE A 29 13.86 4.32 -7.29
N GLY A 30 13.34 3.53 -8.23
CA GLY A 30 13.65 3.65 -9.65
C GLY A 30 12.91 4.83 -10.28
N ASN A 31 12.40 4.66 -11.51
CA ASN A 31 11.64 5.71 -12.19
C ASN A 31 10.27 6.01 -11.54
N LYS A 32 9.74 5.05 -10.76
CA LYS A 32 8.59 5.22 -9.87
C LYS A 32 8.90 4.59 -8.52
N PRO A 33 8.79 5.33 -7.40
CA PRO A 33 8.97 4.75 -6.08
C PRO A 33 7.88 3.72 -5.84
N PHE A 34 8.26 2.46 -5.65
CA PHE A 34 7.31 1.38 -5.41
C PHE A 34 7.85 0.41 -4.36
N CYS A 35 6.98 0.02 -3.43
CA CYS A 35 7.32 -1.01 -2.47
C CYS A 35 7.27 -2.39 -3.14
N THR A 36 8.41 -3.07 -3.23
CA THR A 36 8.56 -4.40 -3.82
C THR A 36 8.95 -5.43 -2.76
N SER A 37 8.27 -6.57 -2.67
CA SER A 37 8.77 -7.69 -1.87
C SER A 37 9.57 -8.67 -2.75
N SER A 38 10.62 -9.26 -2.17
CA SER A 38 11.34 -10.41 -2.75
C SER A 38 11.55 -11.47 -1.66
N PRO A 39 11.02 -12.69 -1.83
CA PRO A 39 10.22 -13.15 -2.96
C PRO A 39 8.90 -12.38 -3.11
N ALA A 40 8.39 -12.30 -4.34
CA ALA A 40 7.10 -11.66 -4.61
C ALA A 40 6.00 -12.28 -3.72
N PRO A 41 5.02 -11.50 -3.23
CA PRO A 41 4.02 -12.04 -2.35
C PRO A 41 3.25 -13.09 -3.12
N ARG A 42 3.21 -14.30 -2.55
CA ARG A 42 2.33 -15.35 -3.04
C ARG A 42 1.11 -15.34 -2.14
N ARG A 43 -0.06 -15.44 -2.76
CA ARG A 43 -1.27 -15.73 -1.99
C ARG A 43 -1.10 -17.05 -1.24
N ARG A 44 -1.88 -17.27 -0.17
CA ARG A 44 -1.97 -18.59 0.47
C ARG A 44 -2.22 -19.73 -0.53
N ASP A 45 -2.96 -19.44 -1.60
CA ASP A 45 -3.28 -20.39 -2.68
C ASP A 45 -2.21 -20.48 -3.79
N ALA A 46 -0.98 -20.04 -3.52
CA ALA A 46 0.16 -20.04 -4.46
C ALA A 46 -0.04 -19.23 -5.77
N LYS A 47 -1.16 -18.50 -5.91
CA LYS A 47 -1.39 -17.56 -7.02
C LYS A 47 -0.55 -16.29 -6.84
N ALA A 48 -0.28 -15.63 -7.95
CA ALA A 48 0.37 -14.31 -7.93
C ALA A 48 -0.53 -13.31 -7.21
N ALA A 49 0.05 -12.57 -6.27
CA ALA A 49 -0.56 -11.38 -5.70
C ALA A 49 -0.95 -10.40 -6.83
N THR A 50 -2.10 -9.75 -6.70
CA THR A 50 -2.56 -8.76 -7.69
C THR A 50 -2.53 -7.38 -7.05
N PHE A 51 -2.12 -6.36 -7.78
CA PHE A 51 -2.10 -4.99 -7.28
C PHE A 51 -3.26 -4.24 -7.91
N ASN A 52 -4.39 -4.16 -7.19
CA ASN A 52 -5.47 -3.27 -7.61
C ASN A 52 -5.04 -1.80 -7.46
N ALA A 53 -5.82 -0.85 -7.97
CA ALA A 53 -5.47 0.57 -7.94
C ALA A 53 -5.16 1.08 -6.51
N ALA A 54 -5.91 0.61 -5.51
CA ALA A 54 -5.70 0.97 -4.11
C ALA A 54 -4.36 0.42 -3.55
N ALA A 55 -4.05 -0.84 -3.82
CA ALA A 55 -2.79 -1.47 -3.44
C ALA A 55 -1.60 -0.78 -4.14
N ASN A 56 -1.75 -0.41 -5.41
CA ASN A 56 -0.73 0.33 -6.16
C ASN A 56 -0.45 1.69 -5.52
N SER A 57 -1.50 2.48 -5.24
CA SER A 57 -1.35 3.77 -4.58
C SER A 57 -0.75 3.65 -3.17
N ALA A 58 -1.11 2.60 -2.42
CA ALA A 58 -0.53 2.33 -1.11
C ALA A 58 0.97 2.00 -1.21
N ASN A 59 1.40 1.21 -2.20
CA ASN A 59 2.80 0.86 -2.41
C ASN A 59 3.66 2.03 -2.90
N GLU A 60 3.10 2.89 -3.76
CA GLU A 60 3.77 4.13 -4.18
C GLU A 60 3.91 5.10 -3.00
N ALA A 61 2.84 5.28 -2.22
CA ALA A 61 2.85 6.11 -1.02
C ALA A 61 3.82 5.58 0.06
N ALA A 62 3.91 4.25 0.23
CA ALA A 62 4.81 3.61 1.18
C ALA A 62 6.28 3.95 0.93
N CYS A 63 6.66 4.25 -0.32
CA CYS A 63 8.02 4.60 -0.71
C CYS A 63 8.24 6.06 -1.06
N LYS A 64 7.21 6.90 -0.96
CA LYS A 64 7.32 8.34 -1.18
C LYS A 64 8.17 8.97 -0.07
N GLY A 65 9.30 9.56 -0.44
CA GLY A 65 10.24 10.18 0.51
C GLY A 65 11.17 9.20 1.23
N LYS A 66 11.11 7.91 0.90
CA LYS A 66 12.08 6.90 1.36
C LYS A 66 13.25 6.78 0.38
N LYS A 67 14.35 6.20 0.87
CA LYS A 67 15.53 5.88 0.05
C LYS A 67 15.36 4.52 -0.64
N ASN A 68 16.17 4.29 -1.66
CA ASN A 68 16.24 2.98 -2.29
C ASN A 68 16.68 1.93 -1.26
N ASN A 69 16.05 0.76 -1.28
CA ASN A 69 16.24 -0.34 -0.35
C ASN A 69 15.80 -0.06 1.10
N ASP A 70 15.06 1.02 1.36
CA ASP A 70 14.44 1.27 2.67
C ASP A 70 13.31 0.27 2.92
N SER A 71 13.07 -0.08 4.17
CA SER A 71 12.01 -1.02 4.52
C SER A 71 10.63 -0.43 4.26
N CYS A 72 9.76 -1.21 3.63
CA CYS A 72 8.38 -0.83 3.37
C CYS A 72 7.45 -2.03 3.51
N THR A 73 6.15 -1.76 3.58
CA THR A 73 5.13 -2.80 3.60
C THR A 73 4.41 -2.78 2.27
N GLN A 74 4.58 -3.85 1.49
CA GLN A 74 3.92 -4.02 0.22
C GLN A 74 2.49 -4.49 0.47
N THR A 75 1.52 -3.69 0.03
CA THR A 75 0.10 -4.01 0.02
C THR A 75 -0.23 -4.70 -1.30
N PHE A 76 -0.96 -5.81 -1.25
CA PHE A 76 -1.45 -6.51 -2.42
C PHE A 76 -2.82 -7.09 -2.17
N THR A 77 -3.53 -7.38 -3.25
CA THR A 77 -4.91 -7.82 -3.21
C THR A 77 -5.01 -9.32 -3.42
N CYS A 78 -5.79 -9.95 -2.54
CA CYS A 78 -6.28 -11.30 -2.68
C CYS A 78 -7.81 -11.22 -2.90
N PRO A 79 -8.30 -11.60 -4.10
CA PRO A 79 -9.72 -11.82 -4.36
C PRO A 79 -10.22 -13.04 -3.59
#